data_AF-A0AAN3M7Z3-F1
#
_entry.id   AF-A0AAN3M7Z3-F1
#
_cell.length_a   1.000
_cell.length_b   1.000
_cell.length_c   1.000
_cell.angle_alpha   90.00
_cell.angle_beta   90.00
_cell.angle_gamma   90.00
#
_symmetry.space_group_name_H-M   'P 1'
#
loop_
_entity.id
_entity.type
_entity.pdbx_description
1 polymer ?
#
loop_
_entity_poly.entity_id
_entity_poly.type
_entity_poly.pdbx_seq_one_letter_code
_entity_poly.pdbx_strand_id
1 'polypeptide(L)' 'MSALFLAIPLTIFVLFVLPIWLWLHYSNRSGRSELSQSEQQRLAQLADEAKRMRERIQALESILDAEHPNWRDR' A
#
# COMPACT_ATOMS: atom_id res chain seq x y z
N MET A 1 26.31 33.97 34.44
CA MET A 1 25.95 34.93 33.37
C MET A 1 26.27 34.39 31.97
N SER A 2 27.39 33.70 31.75
CA SER A 2 27.80 33.17 30.42
C SER A 2 27.00 31.96 29.91
N ALA A 3 26.57 31.05 30.80
CA ALA A 3 25.84 29.85 30.41
C ALA A 3 24.50 30.14 29.70
N LEU A 4 23.84 31.25 30.07
CA LEU A 4 22.56 31.65 29.45
C LEU A 4 22.73 32.06 27.99
N PHE A 5 23.82 32.76 27.65
CA PHE A 5 24.10 33.18 26.26
C PHE A 5 24.44 32.02 25.33
N LEU A 6 25.01 30.92 25.86
CA LEU A 6 25.24 29.69 25.09
C LEU A 6 23.99 28.80 25.05
N ALA A 7 23.20 28.76 26.13
CA ALA A 7 22.00 27.96 26.20
C ALA A 7 20.91 28.45 25.24
N ILE A 8 20.70 29.76 25.08
CA ILE A 8 19.66 30.32 24.20
C ILE A 8 19.76 29.81 22.75
N PRO A 9 20.89 29.98 22.01
CA PRO A 9 21.00 29.49 20.65
C PRO A 9 20.96 27.96 20.56
N LEU A 10 21.50 27.25 21.55
CA LEU A 10 21.44 25.79 21.63
C LEU A 10 19.99 25.29 21.78
N THR A 11 19.20 25.96 22.61
CA THR A 11 17.80 25.57 22.86
C THR A 11 16.95 25.79 21.61
N ILE A 12 17.17 26.89 20.89
CA ILE A 12 16.52 27.17 19.59
C ILE A 12 16.91 26.08 18.58
N PHE A 13 18.20 25.77 18.46
CA PHE A 13 18.67 24.71 17.56
C PHE A 13 17.97 23.37 17.84
N VAL A 14 17.88 22.97 19.11
CA VAL A 14 17.18 21.74 19.53
C VAL A 14 15.68 21.81 19.21
N LEU A 15 15.04 22.95 19.47
CA LEU A 15 13.62 23.17 19.19
C LEU A 15 13.26 23.11 17.71
N PHE A 16 14.18 23.43 16.80
CA PHE A 16 13.92 23.37 15.35
C PHE A 16 14.41 22.07 14.73
N VAL A 17 15.59 21.59 15.12
CA VAL A 17 16.21 20.40 14.52
C VAL A 17 15.51 19.12 14.96
N LEU A 18 15.10 18.99 16.24
CA LEU A 18 14.38 17.79 16.70
C LEU A 18 13.03 17.60 15.97
N PRO A 19 12.16 18.62 15.84
CA PRO A 19 10.90 18.46 15.11
C PRO A 19 11.09 18.18 13.63
N ILE A 20 12.05 18.85 12.96
CA ILE A 20 12.33 18.59 11.54
C ILE A 20 12.86 17.16 11.35
N TRP A 21 13.75 16.69 12.24
CA TRP A 21 14.28 15.34 12.19
C TRP A 21 13.20 14.28 12.42
N LEU A 22 12.34 14.48 13.43
CA LEU A 22 11.20 13.59 13.67
C LEU A 22 10.26 13.60 12.46
N TRP A 23 9.92 14.76 11.93
CA TRP A 23 9.08 14.86 10.75
C TRP A 23 9.68 14.09 9.57
N LEU A 24 10.98 14.24 9.27
CA LEU A 24 11.66 13.52 8.20
C LEU A 24 11.77 12.01 8.48
N HIS A 25 12.08 11.63 9.72
CA HIS A 25 12.21 10.23 10.14
C HIS A 25 10.89 9.47 10.03
N TYR A 26 9.81 10.11 10.45
CA TYR A 26 8.48 9.53 10.35
C TYR A 26 7.95 9.60 8.93
N SER A 27 8.20 10.69 8.19
CA SER A 27 7.85 10.81 6.76
C SER A 27 8.46 9.70 5.92
N ASN A 28 9.72 9.35 6.17
CA ASN A 28 10.40 8.28 5.43
C ASN A 28 9.88 6.88 5.79
N ARG A 29 9.24 6.72 6.96
CA ARG A 29 8.54 5.48 7.35
C ARG A 29 7.11 5.43 6.80
N SER A 30 6.42 6.56 6.66
CA SER A 30 5.07 6.66 6.09
C SER A 30 5.04 6.70 4.55
N GLY A 31 6.17 7.00 3.89
CA GLY A 31 6.32 6.81 2.43
C GLY A 31 6.27 5.35 1.97
N ARG A 32 6.19 4.39 2.91
CA ARG A 32 5.97 2.96 2.63
C ARG A 32 4.49 2.55 2.73
N SER A 33 3.59 3.51 3.03
CA SER A 33 2.14 3.30 3.11
C SER A 33 1.33 3.98 2.00
N GLU A 34 1.95 4.81 1.17
CA GLU A 34 1.43 5.00 -0.18
C GLU A 34 1.88 3.77 -0.96
N LEU A 35 0.92 2.98 -1.47
CA LEU A 35 1.22 1.86 -2.35
C LEU A 35 2.21 2.36 -3.38
N SER A 36 3.43 1.83 -3.37
CA SER A 36 4.43 2.17 -4.38
C SER A 36 3.76 1.99 -5.74
N GLN A 37 4.04 2.86 -6.72
CA GLN A 37 3.42 2.71 -8.05
C GLN A 37 3.54 1.28 -8.60
N SER A 38 4.61 0.57 -8.24
CA SER A 38 4.79 -0.86 -8.52
C SER A 38 3.75 -1.77 -7.85
N GLU A 39 3.36 -1.51 -6.60
CA GLU A 39 2.32 -2.26 -5.89
C GLU A 39 0.94 -1.99 -6.48
N GLN A 40 0.63 -0.74 -6.83
CA GLN A 40 -0.62 -0.40 -7.52
C GLN A 40 -0.72 -1.14 -8.87
N GLN A 41 0.37 -1.15 -9.64
CA GLN A 41 0.44 -1.87 -10.90
C GLN A 41 0.30 -3.39 -10.72
N ARG A 42 0.90 -3.95 -9.66
CA ARG A 42 0.75 -5.38 -9.32
C ARG A 42 -0.69 -5.73 -8.93
N LEU A 43 -1.36 -4.88 -8.16
CA LEU A 43 -2.77 -5.07 -7.80
C LEU A 43 -3.67 -5.00 -9.04
N ALA A 44 -3.42 -4.05 -9.95
CA ALA A 44 -4.16 -3.95 -11.21
C ALA A 44 -3.97 -5.21 -12.08
N GLN A 45 -2.75 -5.75 -12.14
CA GLN A 45 -2.46 -6.98 -12.88
C GLN A 45 -3.19 -8.19 -12.28
N LEU A 46 -3.17 -8.34 -10.95
CA LEU A 46 -3.89 -9.42 -10.26
C LEU A 46 -5.41 -9.30 -10.48
N ALA A 47 -5.96 -8.09 -10.52
CA ALA A 47 -7.36 -7.86 -10.81
C ALA A 47 -7.73 -8.26 -12.26
N ASP A 48 -6.88 -7.96 -13.24
CA ASP A 48 -7.10 -8.39 -14.63
C ASP A 48 -7.04 -9.92 -14.76
N GLU A 49 -6.09 -10.56 -14.08
CA GLU A 49 -5.96 -12.01 -14.06
C GLU A 49 -7.18 -12.68 -13.40
N ALA A 50 -7.65 -12.16 -12.27
CA ALA A 50 -8.88 -12.62 -11.62
C ALA A 50 -10.10 -12.49 -12.54
N LYS A 51 -10.21 -11.39 -13.30
CA LYS A 51 -11.28 -11.21 -14.28
C LYS A 51 -11.23 -12.29 -15.38
N ARG A 52 -10.05 -12.55 -15.95
CA ARG A 52 -9.87 -13.60 -16.97
C ARG A 52 -10.20 -14.98 -16.43
N MET A 53 -9.79 -15.29 -15.21
CA MET A 53 -10.14 -16.56 -14.58
C MET A 53 -11.66 -16.71 -14.43
N ARG A 54 -12.36 -15.65 -14.01
CA ARG A 54 -13.83 -15.67 -13.90
C ARG A 54 -14.51 -15.92 -15.24
N GLU A 55 -14.06 -15.27 -16.30
CA GLU A 55 -14.59 -15.47 -17.66
C GLU A 55 -14.39 -16.93 -18.14
N ARG A 56 -13.21 -17.51 -17.85
CA ARG A 56 -12.93 -18.91 -18.17
C ARG A 56 -13.79 -19.88 -17.38
N ILE A 57 -13.98 -19.64 -16.08
CA ILE A 57 -14.86 -20.45 -15.24
C ILE A 57 -16.28 -20.40 -15.78
N GLN A 58 -16.79 -19.22 -16.13
CA GLN A 58 -18.13 -19.07 -16.68
C GLN A 58 -18.30 -19.79 -18.03
N ALA A 59 -17.27 -19.76 -18.89
CA ALA A 59 -17.26 -20.53 -20.12
C ALA A 59 -17.29 -22.05 -19.84
N LEU A 60 -16.47 -22.52 -18.90
CA LEU A 60 -16.45 -23.94 -18.50
C LEU A 60 -17.79 -24.37 -17.88
N GLU A 61 -18.40 -23.54 -17.04
CA GLU A 61 -19.73 -23.79 -16.49
C GLU A 61 -20.78 -23.87 -17.60
N SER A 62 -20.72 -23.00 -18.60
CA SER A 62 -21.67 -23.03 -19.72
C SER A 62 -21.54 -24.30 -20.58
N ILE A 63 -20.32 -24.82 -20.75
CA ILE A 63 -20.07 -26.08 -21.46
C ILE A 63 -20.56 -27.25 -20.61
N LEU A 64 -20.25 -27.22 -19.31
CA LEU A 64 -20.64 -28.28 -18.37
C LEU A 64 -22.16 -28.35 -18.18
N ASP A 65 -22.85 -27.21 -18.21
CA ASP A 65 -24.32 -27.14 -18.23
C ASP A 65 -24.91 -27.75 -19.51
N ALA A 66 -24.25 -27.56 -20.65
CA ALA A 66 -24.68 -28.12 -21.92
C ALA A 66 -24.44 -29.65 -22.01
N GLU A 67 -23.32 -30.14 -21.47
CA GLU A 67 -22.99 -31.58 -21.49
C GLU A 67 -23.64 -32.38 -20.35
N HIS A 68 -23.81 -31.79 -19.16
CA HIS A 68 -24.24 -32.49 -17.95
C HIS A 68 -25.28 -31.71 -17.13
N PRO A 69 -26.48 -31.39 -17.64
CA PRO A 69 -27.43 -30.44 -17.03
C PRO A 69 -27.81 -30.62 -15.54
N ASN A 70 -27.62 -31.82 -14.95
CA ASN A 70 -27.89 -32.09 -13.52
C ASN A 70 -26.63 -32.08 -12.63
N TRP A 71 -25.48 -31.58 -13.09
CA TRP A 71 -24.22 -31.62 -12.32
C TRP A 71 -24.27 -30.77 -11.03
N ARG A 72 -25.16 -29.78 -10.97
CA ARG A 72 -25.36 -28.87 -9.82
C ARG A 72 -26.27 -29.40 -8.71
N ASP A 73 -27.00 -30.50 -8.96
CA ASP A 73 -27.99 -31.07 -8.01
C ASP A 73 -27.38 -32.08 -7.00
N ARG A 74 -26.05 -32.12 -6.86
CA ARG A 74 -25.34 -33.00 -5.90
C ARG A 74 -24.64 -32.22 -4.80
#